data_AF-A0A8X7PIJ7-F1
#
_entry.id   AF-A0A8X7PIJ7-F1
#
_cell.length_a   1.000
_cell.length_b   1.000
_cell.length_c   1.000
_cell.angle_alpha   90.00
_cell.angle_beta   90.00
_cell.angle_gamma   90.00
#
_symmetry.space_group_name_H-M   'P 1'
#
loop_
_entity.id
_entity.type
_entity.pdbx_description
1 polymer ?
#
loop_
_entity_poly.entity_id
_entity_poly.type
_entity_poly.pdbx_seq_one_letter_code
_entity_poly.pdbx_strand_id
1 'polypeptide(L)'
;MMHRAHNMLKSTVDTGIGPRSYLSTWRIPVALDQPHVGGFVNDKPRNGVTIGPPVPMANSLIQVVGITEEGASLEAASRYILFSSELQDKT
;
A
#
# COMPACT_ATOMS: atom_id res chain seq x y z
N MET A 1 -3.45 7.45 3.01
CA MET A 1 -3.04 7.34 4.44
C MET A 1 -1.53 7.08 4.59
N MET A 2 -0.93 6.20 3.78
CA MET A 2 0.51 5.87 3.79
C MET A 2 1.47 7.07 3.65
N HIS A 3 1.15 8.05 2.80
CA HIS A 3 2.01 9.21 2.56
C HIS A 3 2.22 10.10 3.80
N ARG A 4 1.25 10.15 4.72
CA ARG A 4 1.37 10.94 5.96
C ARG A 4 2.25 10.27 7.01
N ALA A 5 2.15 8.94 7.16
CA ALA A 5 2.94 8.20 8.14
C ALA A 5 4.43 8.22 7.79
N HIS A 6 4.77 8.03 6.51
CA HIS A 6 6.15 8.11 6.03
C HIS A 6 6.77 9.50 6.28
N ASN A 7 6.03 10.56 5.96
CA ASN A 7 6.52 11.93 6.13
C ASN A 7 6.65 12.31 7.61
N MET A 8 5.78 11.78 8.48
CA MET A 8 5.84 12.00 9.92
C MET A 8 7.01 11.28 10.58
N LEU A 9 7.32 10.05 10.15
CA LEU A 9 8.52 9.33 10.60
C LEU A 9 9.78 10.10 10.19
N LYS A 10 9.81 10.53 8.92
CA LYS A 10 10.95 11.24 8.35
C LYS A 10 11.18 12.59 9.03
N SER A 11 10.12 13.35 9.32
CA SER A 11 10.23 14.61 10.05
C SER A 11 10.72 14.43 11.49
N THR A 12 10.34 13.33 12.14
CA THR A 12 10.77 13.04 13.52
C THR A 12 12.27 12.70 13.58
N VAL A 13 12.76 11.91 12.62
CA VAL A 13 14.19 11.61 12.48
C VAL A 13 15.00 12.86 12.11
N ASP A 14 14.52 13.66 11.14
CA ASP A 14 15.19 14.88 10.68
C ASP A 14 15.24 15.98 11.77
N THR A 15 14.36 15.90 12.79
CA THR A 15 14.36 16.81 13.96
C THR A 15 15.19 16.30 15.14
N GLY A 16 15.86 15.16 15.01
CA GLY A 16 16.70 14.60 16.06
C GLY A 16 15.92 13.88 17.17
N ILE A 17 14.68 13.47 16.91
CA ILE A 17 13.85 12.68 17.83
C ILE A 17 13.88 11.22 17.36
N GLY A 18 14.43 10.32 18.17
CA GLY A 18 14.56 8.90 17.80
C GLY A 18 15.69 8.18 18.53
N PRO A 19 16.01 6.92 18.17
CA PRO A 19 17.01 6.14 18.88
C PRO A 19 18.39 6.79 18.76
N ARG A 20 19.01 7.10 19.90
CA ARG A 20 20.32 7.78 19.95
C ARG A 20 21.39 7.06 19.13
N SER A 21 21.46 5.73 19.24
CA SER A 21 22.43 4.91 18.48
C SER A 21 22.26 5.05 16.97
N TYR A 22 21.02 5.09 16.49
CA TYR A 22 20.70 5.28 15.08
C TYR A 22 21.02 6.72 14.63
N LEU A 23 20.49 7.73 15.32
CA LEU A 23 20.69 9.14 14.96
C LEU A 23 22.16 9.56 14.97
N SER A 24 22.93 9.09 15.95
CA SER A 24 24.36 9.41 16.07
C SER A 24 25.19 8.81 14.93
N THR A 25 24.79 7.64 14.41
CA THR A 25 25.44 7.01 13.23
C THR A 25 25.36 7.91 12.00
N TRP A 26 24.24 8.64 11.86
CA TRP A 26 23.99 9.56 10.76
C TRP A 26 24.39 11.01 11.06
N ARG A 27 25.07 11.26 12.18
CA ARG A 27 25.49 12.59 12.64
C ARG A 27 24.32 13.58 12.78
N ILE A 28 23.12 13.08 13.07
CA ILE A 28 21.95 13.89 13.39
C ILE A 28 22.05 14.28 14.87
N PRO A 29 22.03 15.58 15.23
CA PRO A 29 21.99 16.00 16.62
C PRO A 29 20.77 15.42 17.33
N VAL A 30 20.98 14.75 18.46
CA VAL A 30 19.89 14.13 19.21
C VAL A 30 19.22 15.18 20.08
N ALA A 31 18.02 15.60 19.67
CA ALA A 31 17.14 16.47 20.45
C ALA A 31 16.44 15.68 21.56
N LEU A 32 15.98 14.46 21.28
CA LEU A 32 15.33 13.58 22.24
C LEU A 32 15.59 12.10 21.90
N ASP A 33 16.11 11.34 22.86
CA ASP A 33 16.30 9.90 22.70
C ASP A 33 14.95 9.18 22.88
N GLN A 34 14.43 8.63 21.79
CA GLN A 34 13.16 7.90 21.75
C GLN A 34 13.36 6.57 21.01
N PRO A 35 13.60 5.46 21.75
CA PRO A 35 14.04 4.19 21.16
C PRO A 35 13.00 3.50 20.26
N HIS A 36 11.72 3.89 20.36
CA HIS A 36 10.63 3.27 19.59
C HIS A 36 10.22 4.06 18.35
N VAL A 37 10.82 5.24 18.09
CA VAL A 37 10.51 6.02 16.87
C VAL A 37 10.90 5.20 15.64
N GLY A 38 9.94 5.05 14.72
CA GLY A 38 10.09 4.24 13.53
C GLY A 38 10.00 2.73 13.75
N GLY A 39 9.82 2.28 14.99
CA GLY A 39 9.44 0.90 15.30
C GLY A 39 7.95 0.64 15.07
N PHE A 40 7.55 -0.64 15.14
CA PHE A 40 6.16 -1.10 15.05
C PHE A 40 5.40 -0.66 13.79
N VAL A 41 6.11 -0.38 12.70
CA VAL A 41 5.52 -0.10 11.40
C VAL A 41 5.06 -1.41 10.78
N ASN A 42 3.76 -1.60 10.69
CA ASN A 42 3.14 -2.77 10.08
C ASN A 42 2.33 -2.36 8.86
N ASP A 43 2.51 -3.10 7.76
CA ASP A 43 1.66 -3.00 6.57
C ASP A 43 0.80 -4.26 6.45
N LYS A 44 -0.42 -4.13 5.94
CA LYS A 44 -1.29 -5.28 5.71
C LYS A 44 -0.93 -5.88 4.35
N PRO A 45 -0.53 -7.16 4.27
CA PRO A 45 -0.24 -7.78 2.98
C PRO A 45 -1.50 -7.79 2.12
N ARG A 46 -1.34 -7.55 0.82
CA ARG A 46 -2.42 -7.57 -0.15
C ARG A 46 -2.16 -8.65 -1.21
N ASN A 47 -3.06 -9.62 -1.28
CA ASN A 47 -3.08 -10.65 -2.32
C ASN A 47 -4.29 -10.43 -3.23
N GLY A 48 -4.17 -10.80 -4.50
CA GLY A 48 -5.26 -10.60 -5.48
C GLY A 48 -5.31 -11.71 -6.52
N VAL A 49 -6.50 -11.91 -7.08
CA VAL A 49 -6.77 -12.80 -8.21
C VAL A 49 -7.52 -12.03 -9.29
N THR A 50 -7.39 -12.45 -10.55
CA THR A 50 -8.13 -11.86 -11.68
C THR A 50 -8.94 -12.95 -12.35
N ILE A 51 -10.23 -12.69 -12.55
CA ILE A 51 -11.17 -13.61 -13.18
C ILE A 51 -11.60 -13.00 -14.51
N GLY A 52 -11.55 -13.77 -15.59
CA GLY A 52 -12.08 -13.40 -16.90
C GLY A 52 -13.52 -13.91 -17.06
N PRO A 53 -14.55 -13.09 -16.79
CA PRO A 53 -15.93 -13.51 -16.98
C PRO A 53 -16.25 -13.72 -18.48
N PRO A 54 -17.10 -14.71 -18.83
CA PRO A 54 -17.46 -14.99 -20.22
C PRO A 54 -18.39 -13.93 -20.83
N VAL A 55 -18.94 -13.05 -20.00
CA VAL A 55 -19.81 -11.94 -20.41
C VAL A 55 -19.19 -10.60 -20.00
N PRO A 56 -19.33 -9.56 -20.83
CA PRO A 56 -18.93 -8.21 -20.48
C PRO A 56 -19.55 -7.76 -19.15
N MET A 57 -18.71 -7.28 -18.24
CA MET A 57 -19.15 -6.65 -17.00
C MET A 57 -18.90 -5.15 -17.06
N ALA A 58 -19.78 -4.38 -16.42
CA ALA A 58 -19.58 -2.94 -16.26
C ALA A 58 -18.31 -2.67 -15.42
N ASN A 59 -17.64 -1.55 -15.69
CA ASN A 59 -16.54 -1.09 -14.85
C ASN A 59 -17.04 -0.76 -13.45
N SER A 60 -16.22 -1.03 -12.45
CA SER A 60 -16.46 -0.56 -11.09
C SER A 60 -15.20 0.07 -10.50
N LEU A 61 -15.41 0.95 -9.53
CA LEU A 61 -14.33 1.32 -8.61
C LEU A 61 -14.03 0.16 -7.66
N ILE A 62 -12.94 0.31 -6.89
CA ILE A 62 -12.64 -0.58 -5.79
C ILE A 62 -13.73 -0.44 -4.73
N GLN A 63 -14.27 -1.57 -4.31
CA GLN A 63 -15.29 -1.67 -3.27
C GLN A 63 -14.92 -2.78 -2.29
N VAL A 64 -15.23 -2.58 -1.01
CA VAL A 64 -15.13 -3.63 0.00
C VAL A 64 -16.32 -4.58 -0.19
N VAL A 65 -16.04 -5.84 -0.49
CA VAL A 65 -17.05 -6.90 -0.69
C VAL A 65 -17.18 -7.81 0.52
N GLY A 66 -16.26 -7.71 1.48
CA GLY A 66 -16.32 -8.46 2.73
C GLY A 66 -15.22 -8.07 3.70
N ILE A 67 -15.40 -8.41 4.97
CA ILE A 67 -14.42 -8.25 6.03
C ILE A 67 -14.32 -9.58 6.77
N THR A 68 -13.11 -10.12 6.93
CA THR A 68 -12.88 -11.38 7.65
C THR A 68 -12.91 -11.16 9.16
N GLU A 69 -13.07 -12.22 9.94
CA GLU A 69 -13.01 -12.16 11.42
C GLU A 69 -11.66 -11.63 11.92
N GLU A 70 -10.59 -11.90 11.18
CA GLU A 70 -9.23 -11.39 11.43
C GLU A 70 -9.05 -9.91 11.02
N GLY A 71 -10.11 -9.28 10.49
CA GLY A 71 -10.12 -7.87 10.09
C GLY A 71 -9.47 -7.58 8.73
N ALA A 72 -9.29 -8.58 7.87
CA ALA A 72 -8.83 -8.36 6.50
C ALA A 72 -10.00 -7.89 5.63
N SER A 73 -9.77 -6.84 4.82
CA SER A 73 -10.76 -6.35 3.85
C SER A 73 -10.61 -7.08 2.53
N LEU A 74 -11.71 -7.65 2.04
CA LEU A 74 -11.82 -8.20 0.69
C LEU A 74 -12.30 -7.09 -0.22
N GLU A 75 -11.51 -6.75 -1.22
CA GLU A 75 -11.81 -5.68 -2.18
C GLU A 75 -11.95 -6.24 -3.58
N ALA A 76 -12.92 -5.73 -4.33
CA ALA A 76 -13.15 -6.10 -5.73
C ALA A 76 -13.25 -4.87 -6.62
N ALA A 77 -12.82 -5.01 -7.87
CA ALA A 77 -13.07 -4.05 -8.93
C ALA A 77 -13.26 -4.80 -10.25
N SER A 78 -14.15 -4.30 -11.09
CA SER A 78 -14.37 -4.79 -12.44
C SER A 78 -13.77 -3.82 -13.46
N ARG A 79 -13.13 -4.38 -14.47
CA ARG A 79 -12.66 -3.63 -15.63
C ARG A 79 -13.05 -4.37 -16.91
N TYR A 80 -13.78 -3.68 -17.76
CA TYR A 80 -14.01 -4.02 -19.14
C TYR A 80 -12.67 -3.92 -19.87
N ILE A 81 -12.18 -5.08 -20.29
CA ILE A 81 -11.01 -5.19 -21.15
C ILE A 81 -11.53 -5.47 -22.55
N LEU A 82 -11.33 -4.50 -23.46
CA LEU A 82 -11.58 -4.73 -24.87
C LEU A 82 -10.49 -5.67 -25.37
N PHE A 83 -10.84 -6.92 -25.67
CA PHE A 83 -9.98 -7.76 -26.50
C PHE A 83 -10.04 -7.20 -27.93
N SER A 84 -9.13 -6.30 -28.28
CA SER A 84 -8.92 -5.95 -29.68
C SER A 84 -8.28 -7.17 -30.34
N SER A 85 -9.08 -7.95 -31.06
CA SER A 85 -8.54 -8.90 -32.03
C SER A 85 -8.02 -8.10 -33.23
N GLU A 86 -6.84 -7.51 -33.12
CA GLU A 86 -6.10 -7.18 -34.33
C GLU A 86 -5.48 -8.48 -34.86
N LEU A 87 -5.97 -8.86 -36.06
CA LEU A 87 -5.52 -9.94 -36.94
C LEU A 87 -6.10 -11.34 -36.70
N GLN A 88 -7.22 -11.62 -37.38
CA GLN A 88 -7.22 -12.59 -38.49
C GLN A 88 -8.49 -12.44 -39.36
N ASP A 89 -8.65 -11.25 -39.95
CA ASP A 89 -9.18 -11.21 -41.31
C ASP A 89 -7.99 -11.43 -42.23
N LYS A 90 -7.80 -12.68 -42.67
CA LYS A 90 -6.93 -12.97 -43.80
C LYS A 90 -7.43 -14.21 -44.53
N THR A 91 -8.43 -13.93 -45.38
CA THR A 91 -8.79 -14.62 -46.63
C THR A 91 -9.34 -16.04 -46.52
#